data_AF-I7G5G2-F1
#
_entry.id   AF-I7G5G2-F1
#
_cell.length_a   1.000
_cell.length_b   1.000
_cell.length_c   1.000
_cell.angle_alpha   90.00
_cell.angle_beta   90.00
_cell.angle_gamma   90.00
#
_symmetry.space_group_name_H-M   'P 1'
#
loop_
_entity.id
_entity.type
_entity.pdbx_description
1 polymer ?
#
loop_
_entity_poly.entity_id
_entity_poly.type
_entity_poly.pdbx_seq_one_letter_code
_entity_poly.pdbx_strand_id
1 'polypeptide(L)'
;MTTTESPVKDTKVSLPTLTAMVIGSMIGSGVFLLPGRFGAESGVAGALIAWAIAGAGMLMLAFVFQRLATRKPDLDAGLFAYAKAGFGDYMGFNSAFGFWASACAGNTSYWVLIMATTSALFPALGAGDTLLAVICSTIGVWLFFYLILRGVKQAAVINRIVTWAKVVPILVFIVIAVIAFKADVFTGNFWGGDGNYSWASLFEQAKGTMLITVFVFLGIEGASVYSRFAR
;
A
#
# COMPACT_ATOMS: atom_id res chain seq x y z
N MET A 1 -26.55 -27.05 -31.87
CA MET A 1 -25.65 -27.29 -30.72
C MET A 1 -25.77 -26.05 -29.85
N THR A 2 -26.62 -26.10 -28.83
CA THR A 2 -26.95 -24.98 -27.94
C THR A 2 -25.77 -24.76 -26.99
N THR A 3 -25.10 -23.63 -27.12
CA THR A 3 -24.08 -23.17 -26.17
C THR A 3 -24.79 -22.85 -24.86
N THR A 4 -24.72 -23.77 -23.90
CA THR A 4 -25.07 -23.51 -22.51
C THR A 4 -24.10 -22.48 -21.96
N GLU A 5 -24.49 -21.20 -21.98
CA GLU A 5 -23.86 -20.16 -21.18
C GLU A 5 -23.90 -20.62 -19.71
N SER A 6 -22.72 -20.82 -19.13
CA SER A 6 -22.61 -21.05 -17.70
C SER A 6 -23.12 -19.81 -16.97
N PRO A 7 -23.96 -19.95 -15.93
CA PRO A 7 -24.50 -18.78 -15.24
C PRO A 7 -23.34 -18.02 -14.62
N VAL A 8 -23.18 -16.74 -14.98
CA VAL A 8 -22.25 -15.84 -14.32
C VAL A 8 -22.67 -15.79 -12.85
N LYS A 9 -21.88 -16.45 -11.99
CA LYS A 9 -22.14 -16.49 -10.55
C LYS A 9 -22.23 -15.05 -10.07
N ASP A 10 -23.36 -14.70 -9.48
CA ASP A 10 -23.64 -13.36 -8.96
C ASP A 10 -22.61 -13.08 -7.84
N THR A 11 -21.47 -12.48 -8.22
CA THR A 11 -20.29 -12.32 -7.35
C THR A 11 -20.47 -11.04 -6.56
N LYS A 12 -21.67 -10.84 -6.01
CA LYS A 12 -22.04 -9.69 -5.21
C LYS A 12 -21.68 -9.97 -3.75
N VAL A 13 -20.93 -9.06 -3.15
CA VAL A 13 -20.25 -9.20 -1.87
C VAL A 13 -20.79 -8.13 -0.91
N SER A 14 -20.96 -8.50 0.36
CA SER A 14 -21.48 -7.57 1.38
C SER A 14 -20.51 -6.42 1.66
N LEU A 15 -21.03 -5.27 2.08
CA LEU A 15 -20.21 -4.09 2.42
C LEU A 15 -19.09 -4.40 3.43
N PRO A 16 -19.32 -5.12 4.56
CA PRO A 16 -18.25 -5.46 5.49
C PRO A 16 -17.14 -6.31 4.86
N THR A 17 -17.50 -7.24 3.97
CA THR A 17 -16.52 -8.06 3.26
C THR A 17 -15.71 -7.23 2.26
N LEU A 18 -16.34 -6.31 1.53
CA LEU A 18 -15.63 -5.38 0.65
C LEU A 18 -14.68 -4.46 1.43
N THR A 19 -15.13 -3.93 2.57
CA THR A 19 -14.28 -3.15 3.48
C THR A 19 -13.08 -3.96 3.94
N ALA A 20 -13.28 -5.21 4.36
CA ALA A 20 -12.20 -6.10 4.77
C ALA A 20 -11.22 -6.40 3.62
N MET A 21 -11.72 -6.58 2.40
CA MET A 21 -10.89 -6.78 1.20
C MET A 21 -10.04 -5.55 0.90
N VAL A 22 -10.61 -4.34 0.99
CA VAL A 22 -9.88 -3.07 0.80
C VAL A 22 -8.82 -2.88 1.89
N ILE A 23 -9.15 -3.12 3.15
CA ILE A 23 -8.16 -3.05 4.26
C ILE A 23 -7.03 -4.06 3.99
N GLY A 24 -7.37 -5.28 3.59
CA GLY A 24 -6.39 -6.32 3.26
C GLY A 24 -5.46 -5.95 2.10
N SER A 25 -5.95 -5.23 1.10
CA SER A 25 -5.13 -4.73 -0.02
C SER A 25 -4.26 -3.54 0.35
N MET A 26 -4.70 -2.69 1.30
CA MET A 26 -3.92 -1.55 1.79
C MET A 26 -2.80 -1.96 2.76
N ILE A 27 -2.96 -3.05 3.51
CA ILE A 27 -1.89 -3.57 4.38
C ILE A 27 -0.81 -4.24 3.52
N GLY A 28 0.13 -3.42 3.04
CA GLY A 28 1.31 -3.83 2.26
C GLY A 28 2.61 -3.78 3.07
N SER A 29 3.73 -3.68 2.34
CA SER A 29 5.06 -3.49 2.92
C SER A 29 5.22 -2.20 3.72
N GLY A 30 4.49 -1.14 3.32
CA GLY A 30 4.64 0.20 3.90
C GLY A 30 4.44 0.20 5.41
N VAL A 31 3.47 -0.56 5.93
CA VAL A 31 3.18 -0.63 7.38
C VAL A 31 4.38 -1.11 8.20
N PHE A 32 5.22 -1.98 7.64
CA PHE A 32 6.43 -2.48 8.29
C PHE A 32 7.62 -1.53 8.20
N LEU A 33 7.62 -0.65 7.20
CA LEU A 33 8.66 0.37 7.02
C LEU A 33 8.41 1.64 7.84
N LEU A 34 7.13 1.94 8.12
CA LEU A 34 6.71 3.17 8.78
C LEU A 34 7.43 3.42 10.12
N PRO A 35 7.51 2.48 11.09
CA PRO A 35 8.08 2.78 12.39
C PRO A 35 9.55 3.21 12.33
N GLY A 36 10.36 2.50 11.55
CA GLY A 36 11.78 2.82 11.40
C GLY A 36 12.02 4.14 10.68
N ARG A 37 11.19 4.45 9.67
CA ARG A 37 11.30 5.69 8.89
C ARG A 37 10.85 6.90 9.67
N PHE A 38 9.72 6.80 10.38
CA PHE A 38 9.27 7.84 11.28
C PHE A 38 10.27 8.08 12.40
N GLY A 39 10.83 7.02 12.99
CA GLY A 39 11.85 7.14 14.03
C GLY A 39 13.15 7.79 13.55
N ALA A 40 13.50 7.67 12.26
CA ALA A 40 14.70 8.27 11.68
C ALA A 40 14.50 9.70 11.15
N GLU A 41 13.31 10.02 10.65
CA GLU A 41 13.06 11.24 9.89
C GLU A 41 12.26 12.31 10.66
N SER A 42 11.62 11.96 11.79
CA SER A 42 10.69 12.88 12.45
C SER A 42 10.52 12.65 13.96
N GLY A 43 10.32 13.75 14.68
CA GLY A 43 9.80 13.74 16.04
C GLY A 43 8.28 13.54 16.08
N VAL A 44 7.70 13.56 17.28
CA VAL A 44 6.25 13.33 17.47
C VAL A 44 5.41 14.37 16.73
N ALA A 45 5.75 15.66 16.86
CA ALA A 45 4.99 16.75 16.23
C ALA A 45 5.05 16.69 14.70
N GLY A 46 6.24 16.48 14.13
CA GLY A 46 6.41 16.32 12.68
C GLY A 46 5.65 15.11 12.15
N ALA A 47 5.69 13.98 12.86
CA ALA A 47 4.95 12.77 12.52
C ALA A 47 3.44 12.99 12.49
N LEU A 48 2.89 13.69 13.50
CA LEU A 48 1.45 14.01 13.56
C LEU A 48 1.03 14.93 12.42
N ILE A 49 1.84 15.94 12.08
CA ILE A 49 1.58 16.85 10.95
C ILE A 49 1.60 16.07 9.62
N ALA A 50 2.62 15.24 9.41
CA ALA A 50 2.73 14.40 8.21
C ALA A 50 1.52 13.49 8.06
N TRP A 51 1.10 12.83 9.14
CA TRP A 51 -0.09 12.00 9.15
C TRP A 51 -1.33 12.83 8.83
N ALA A 52 -1.55 13.94 9.52
CA ALA A 52 -2.72 14.79 9.30
C ALA A 52 -2.85 15.23 7.83
N ILE A 53 -1.75 15.67 7.21
CA ILE A 53 -1.73 16.09 5.80
C ILE A 53 -1.97 14.91 4.86
N ALA A 54 -1.18 13.83 4.99
CA ALA A 54 -1.29 12.67 4.11
C ALA A 54 -2.65 11.98 4.24
N GLY A 55 -3.11 11.75 5.48
CA GLY A 55 -4.40 11.18 5.80
C GLY A 55 -5.56 12.02 5.28
N ALA A 56 -5.53 13.34 5.48
CA ALA A 56 -6.55 14.23 4.92
C ALA A 56 -6.55 14.20 3.39
N GLY A 57 -5.38 14.25 2.76
CA GLY A 57 -5.25 14.17 1.29
C GLY A 57 -5.84 12.88 0.72
N MET A 58 -5.53 11.75 1.35
CA MET A 58 -6.05 10.44 0.95
C MET A 58 -7.55 10.29 1.20
N LEU A 59 -8.07 10.87 2.29
CA LEU A 59 -9.51 10.93 2.54
C LEU A 59 -10.24 11.77 1.48
N MET A 60 -9.67 12.91 1.08
CA MET A 60 -10.23 13.72 -0.02
C MET A 60 -10.23 12.94 -1.34
N LEU A 61 -9.17 12.19 -1.63
CA LEU A 61 -9.10 11.32 -2.81
C LEU A 61 -10.18 10.22 -2.75
N ALA A 62 -10.39 9.60 -1.59
CA ALA A 62 -11.45 8.61 -1.39
C ALA A 62 -12.84 9.22 -1.66
N PHE A 63 -13.10 10.45 -1.20
CA PHE A 63 -14.35 11.15 -1.49
C PHE A 63 -14.52 11.48 -2.99
N VAL A 64 -13.45 11.79 -3.70
CA VAL A 64 -13.49 11.96 -5.16
C VAL A 64 -13.91 10.66 -5.83
N PHE A 65 -13.31 9.52 -5.48
CA PHE A 65 -13.69 8.21 -6.03
C PHE A 65 -15.11 7.80 -5.67
N GLN A 66 -15.54 8.04 -4.43
CA GLN A 66 -16.91 7.79 -4.02
C GLN A 66 -17.91 8.61 -4.85
N ARG A 67 -17.64 9.91 -5.05
CA ARG A 67 -18.51 10.79 -5.86
C ARG A 67 -18.55 10.36 -7.32
N LEU A 68 -17.42 9.96 -7.89
CA LEU A 68 -17.35 9.45 -9.27
C LEU A 68 -18.13 8.14 -9.43
N ALA A 69 -17.92 7.18 -8.52
CA ALA A 69 -18.63 5.90 -8.54
C ALA A 69 -20.15 6.08 -8.41
N THR A 70 -20.61 7.06 -7.63
CA THR A 70 -22.05 7.34 -7.47
C THR A 70 -22.65 8.04 -8.70
N ARG A 71 -21.91 8.97 -9.32
CA ARG A 71 -22.42 9.76 -10.46
C ARG A 71 -22.28 9.06 -11.81
N LYS A 72 -21.31 8.16 -11.95
CA LYS A 72 -21.00 7.42 -13.18
C LYS A 72 -20.90 5.93 -12.89
N PRO A 73 -22.01 5.28 -12.45
CA PRO A 73 -22.00 3.87 -12.06
C PRO A 73 -21.73 2.92 -13.24
N ASP A 74 -21.90 3.39 -14.47
CA ASP A 74 -21.61 2.71 -15.72
C ASP A 74 -20.10 2.59 -16.01
N LEU A 75 -19.26 3.38 -15.34
CA LEU A 75 -17.80 3.35 -15.51
C LEU A 75 -17.15 2.46 -14.43
N ASP A 76 -17.10 1.14 -14.66
CA ASP A 76 -16.63 0.12 -13.70
C ASP A 76 -15.19 -0.39 -13.94
N ALA A 77 -14.50 0.17 -14.93
CA ALA A 77 -13.16 -0.24 -15.33
C ALA A 77 -12.02 0.42 -14.52
N GLY A 78 -12.33 1.13 -13.42
CA GLY A 78 -11.34 1.72 -12.51
C GLY A 78 -10.89 3.13 -12.90
N LEU A 79 -9.75 3.58 -12.34
CA LEU A 79 -9.31 4.99 -12.39
C LEU A 79 -9.20 5.58 -13.82
N PHE A 80 -8.70 4.80 -14.77
CA PHE A 80 -8.51 5.28 -16.15
C PHE A 80 -9.84 5.51 -16.89
N ALA A 81 -10.90 4.79 -16.53
CA ALA A 81 -12.21 4.91 -17.18
C ALA A 81 -12.80 6.30 -16.92
N TYR A 82 -12.67 6.81 -15.70
CA TYR A 82 -13.08 8.17 -15.33
C TYR A 82 -12.25 9.22 -16.05
N ALA A 83 -10.92 9.05 -16.13
CA ALA A 83 -10.04 9.98 -16.83
C ALA A 83 -10.36 10.05 -18.33
N LYS A 84 -10.56 8.89 -18.96
CA LYS A 84 -10.92 8.78 -20.38
C LYS A 84 -12.28 9.42 -20.67
N ALA A 85 -13.29 9.11 -19.87
CA ALA A 85 -14.63 9.66 -20.06
C ALA A 85 -14.71 11.18 -19.84
N GLY A 86 -13.91 11.71 -18.91
CA GLY A 86 -13.90 13.14 -18.60
C GLY A 86 -13.04 14.00 -19.53
N PHE A 87 -11.92 13.45 -20.02
CA PHE A 87 -10.85 14.25 -20.65
C PHE A 87 -10.34 13.67 -21.98
N GLY A 88 -10.95 12.59 -22.49
CA GLY A 88 -10.61 11.99 -23.78
C GLY A 88 -9.46 10.97 -23.73
N ASP A 89 -9.12 10.43 -24.91
CA ASP A 89 -8.21 9.28 -25.04
C ASP A 89 -6.79 9.57 -24.54
N TYR A 90 -6.26 10.77 -24.78
CA TYR A 90 -4.90 11.13 -24.36
C TYR A 90 -4.73 11.15 -22.84
N MET A 91 -5.67 11.78 -22.13
CA MET A 91 -5.64 11.82 -20.66
C MET A 91 -5.98 10.45 -20.04
N GLY A 92 -6.87 9.69 -20.67
CA GLY A 92 -7.11 8.29 -20.32
C GLY A 92 -5.85 7.42 -20.45
N PHE A 93 -5.08 7.59 -21.53
CA PHE A 93 -3.82 6.90 -21.74
C PHE A 93 -2.78 7.27 -20.67
N ASN A 94 -2.59 8.56 -20.38
CA ASN A 94 -1.65 8.99 -19.34
C ASN A 94 -2.01 8.41 -17.96
N SER A 95 -3.30 8.36 -17.62
CA SER A 95 -3.78 7.74 -16.38
C SER A 95 -3.47 6.24 -16.33
N ALA A 96 -3.76 5.51 -17.41
CA ALA A 96 -3.48 4.07 -17.50
C ALA A 96 -1.97 3.76 -17.46
N PHE A 97 -1.17 4.51 -18.22
CA PHE A 97 0.28 4.37 -18.23
C PHE A 97 0.90 4.69 -16.88
N GLY A 98 0.48 5.78 -16.24
CA GLY A 98 0.93 6.16 -14.90
C GLY A 98 0.63 5.09 -13.86
N PHE A 99 -0.57 4.52 -13.90
CA PHE A 99 -0.95 3.40 -13.02
C PHE A 99 -0.14 2.13 -13.29
N TRP A 100 0.12 1.80 -14.55
CA TRP A 100 0.97 0.66 -14.91
C TRP A 100 2.42 0.86 -14.43
N ALA A 101 2.99 2.06 -14.66
CA ALA A 101 4.34 2.39 -14.22
C ALA A 101 4.47 2.37 -12.70
N SER A 102 3.46 2.88 -11.97
CA SER A 102 3.46 2.82 -10.50
C SER A 102 3.35 1.40 -9.98
N ALA A 103 2.58 0.52 -10.64
CA ALA A 103 2.51 -0.90 -10.30
C ALA A 103 3.85 -1.61 -10.51
N CYS A 104 4.58 -1.29 -11.59
CA CYS A 104 5.94 -1.80 -11.81
C CYS A 104 6.90 -1.35 -10.69
N ALA A 105 6.90 -0.06 -10.36
CA ALA A 105 7.74 0.47 -9.28
C ALA A 105 7.37 -0.13 -7.91
N GLY A 106 6.07 -0.28 -7.62
CA GLY A 106 5.56 -0.91 -6.42
C GLY A 106 6.03 -2.36 -6.29
N ASN A 107 5.89 -3.16 -7.35
CA ASN A 107 6.37 -4.54 -7.36
C ASN A 107 7.88 -4.65 -7.11
N THR A 108 8.68 -3.78 -7.73
CA THR A 108 10.13 -3.71 -7.48
C THR A 108 10.42 -3.34 -6.02
N SER A 109 9.71 -2.38 -5.45
CA SER A 109 9.90 -1.94 -4.06
C SER A 109 9.63 -3.07 -3.05
N TYR A 110 8.65 -3.94 -3.32
CA TYR A 110 8.39 -5.12 -2.49
C TYR A 110 9.57 -6.09 -2.48
N TRP A 111 10.19 -6.34 -3.64
CA TRP A 111 11.36 -7.20 -3.74
C TRP A 111 12.58 -6.61 -3.04
N VAL A 112 12.83 -5.31 -3.19
CA VAL A 112 13.88 -4.61 -2.44
C VAL A 112 13.68 -4.80 -0.95
N LEU A 113 12.45 -4.64 -0.44
CA LEU A 113 12.18 -4.85 0.98
C LEU A 113 12.41 -6.31 1.41
N ILE A 114 11.97 -7.28 0.63
CA ILE A 114 12.18 -8.71 0.92
C ILE A 114 13.68 -8.99 1.03
N MET A 115 14.48 -8.50 0.07
CA MET A 115 15.93 -8.70 0.08
C MET A 115 16.61 -7.97 1.25
N ALA A 116 16.22 -6.73 1.52
CA ALA A 116 16.71 -5.95 2.65
C ALA A 116 16.38 -6.59 4.01
N THR A 117 15.21 -7.24 4.13
CA THR A 117 14.83 -7.95 5.35
C THR A 117 15.58 -9.27 5.47
N THR A 118 15.75 -9.97 4.34
CA THR A 118 16.45 -11.26 4.28
C THR A 118 17.96 -11.11 4.50
N SER A 119 18.52 -9.91 4.30
CA SER A 119 19.93 -9.64 4.55
C SER A 119 20.34 -9.78 6.02
N ALA A 120 19.37 -9.73 6.95
CA ALA A 120 19.59 -10.09 8.36
C ALA A 120 20.06 -11.56 8.53
N LEU A 121 19.70 -12.45 7.60
CA LEU A 121 20.16 -13.84 7.54
C LEU A 121 21.32 -14.03 6.56
N PHE A 122 21.29 -13.31 5.43
CA PHE A 122 22.27 -13.40 4.36
C PHE A 122 22.86 -12.01 4.04
N PRO A 123 23.91 -11.57 4.76
CA PRO A 123 24.43 -10.20 4.64
C PRO A 123 24.83 -9.76 3.23
N ALA A 124 25.18 -10.73 2.35
CA ALA A 124 25.51 -10.48 0.95
C ALA A 124 24.38 -9.83 0.12
N LEU A 125 23.13 -9.82 0.63
CA LEU A 125 21.99 -9.16 -0.02
C LEU A 125 21.97 -7.64 0.20
N GLY A 126 22.68 -7.12 1.20
CA GLY A 126 22.76 -5.67 1.49
C GLY A 126 21.40 -5.06 1.83
N ALA A 127 21.15 -3.84 1.35
CA ALA A 127 19.87 -3.14 1.52
C ALA A 127 18.85 -3.51 0.42
N GLY A 128 19.04 -4.65 -0.26
CA GLY A 128 18.28 -5.03 -1.45
C GLY A 128 18.77 -4.36 -2.74
N ASP A 129 19.93 -3.71 -2.69
CA ASP A 129 20.56 -2.92 -3.75
C ASP A 129 21.78 -3.62 -4.39
N THR A 130 22.15 -4.80 -3.89
CA THR A 130 23.27 -5.58 -4.41
C THR A 130 22.91 -6.33 -5.71
N LEU A 131 23.92 -6.64 -6.54
CA LEU A 131 23.71 -7.45 -7.75
C LEU A 131 23.07 -8.81 -7.43
N LEU A 132 23.46 -9.43 -6.30
CA LEU A 132 22.88 -10.68 -5.83
C LEU A 132 21.39 -10.51 -5.51
N ALA A 133 21.01 -9.45 -4.79
CA ALA A 133 19.61 -9.13 -4.50
C ALA A 133 18.78 -8.93 -5.78
N VAL A 134 19.35 -8.27 -6.80
CA VAL A 134 18.69 -8.07 -8.11
C VAL A 134 18.45 -9.41 -8.82
N ILE A 135 19.45 -10.30 -8.84
CA ILE A 135 19.32 -11.63 -9.47
C ILE A 135 18.25 -12.45 -8.74
N CYS A 136 18.32 -12.55 -7.41
CA CYS A 136 17.34 -13.27 -6.60
C CYS A 136 15.92 -12.72 -6.78
N SER A 137 15.77 -11.40 -6.77
CA SER A 137 14.47 -10.74 -7.00
C SER A 137 13.92 -11.04 -8.38
N THR A 138 14.76 -10.99 -9.42
CA THR A 138 14.36 -11.30 -10.80
C THR A 138 13.85 -12.73 -10.94
N ILE A 139 14.59 -13.70 -10.39
CA ILE A 139 14.15 -15.12 -10.35
C ILE A 139 12.81 -15.24 -9.64
N GLY A 140 12.67 -14.56 -8.49
CA GLY A 140 11.44 -14.53 -7.71
C GLY A 140 10.24 -13.99 -8.49
N VAL A 141 10.40 -12.87 -9.20
CA VAL A 141 9.34 -12.29 -10.05
C VAL A 141 8.87 -13.30 -11.09
N TRP A 142 9.79 -13.95 -11.81
CA TRP A 142 9.44 -14.93 -12.84
C TRP A 142 8.77 -16.17 -12.26
N LEU A 143 9.18 -16.61 -11.08
CA LEU A 143 8.52 -17.71 -10.38
C LEU A 143 7.09 -17.35 -9.99
N PHE A 144 6.86 -16.15 -9.45
CA PHE A 144 5.50 -15.66 -9.16
C PHE A 144 4.65 -15.55 -10.44
N PHE A 145 5.22 -15.03 -11.52
CA PHE A 145 4.55 -14.97 -12.82
C PHE A 145 4.12 -16.37 -13.30
N TYR A 146 5.01 -17.35 -13.21
CA TYR A 146 4.70 -18.72 -13.59
C TYR A 146 3.63 -19.38 -12.71
N LEU A 147 3.65 -19.12 -11.41
CA LEU A 147 2.61 -19.58 -10.48
C LEU A 147 1.25 -19.00 -10.87
N ILE A 148 1.18 -17.71 -11.20
CA ILE A 148 -0.06 -17.05 -11.64
C ILE A 148 -0.57 -17.69 -12.94
N LEU A 149 0.32 -17.96 -13.91
CA LEU A 149 -0.06 -18.64 -15.16
C LEU A 149 -0.62 -20.05 -14.94
N ARG A 150 -0.14 -20.78 -13.92
CA ARG A 150 -0.68 -22.10 -13.56
C ARG A 150 -2.07 -22.04 -12.90
N GLY A 151 -2.61 -20.85 -12.64
CA GLY A 151 -3.96 -20.67 -12.12
C GLY A 151 -4.10 -21.26 -10.73
N VAL A 152 -3.39 -20.70 -9.75
CA VAL A 152 -3.36 -21.18 -8.35
C VAL A 152 -4.78 -21.29 -7.77
N LYS A 153 -5.35 -22.51 -7.83
CA LYS A 153 -6.67 -22.85 -7.31
C LYS A 153 -6.76 -22.75 -5.77
N GLN A 154 -5.64 -22.55 -5.08
CA GLN A 154 -5.54 -22.44 -3.62
C GLN A 154 -5.53 -20.99 -3.09
N ALA A 155 -5.91 -20.01 -3.91
CA ALA A 155 -5.87 -18.58 -3.57
C ALA A 155 -6.49 -18.24 -2.20
N ALA A 156 -7.58 -18.92 -1.79
CA ALA A 156 -8.24 -18.69 -0.52
C ALA A 156 -7.39 -19.08 0.72
N VAL A 157 -6.69 -20.22 0.66
CA VAL A 157 -5.84 -20.70 1.77
C VAL A 157 -4.60 -19.84 1.90
N ILE A 158 -3.96 -19.54 0.77
CA ILE A 158 -2.76 -18.67 0.72
C ILE A 158 -3.11 -17.29 1.26
N ASN A 159 -4.22 -16.68 0.82
CA ASN A 159 -4.64 -15.39 1.31
C ASN A 159 -4.89 -15.40 2.82
N ARG A 160 -5.54 -16.43 3.37
CA ARG A 160 -5.76 -16.55 4.82
C ARG A 160 -4.45 -16.61 5.59
N ILE A 161 -3.48 -17.41 5.13
CA ILE A 161 -2.16 -17.52 5.76
C ILE A 161 -1.45 -16.16 5.71
N VAL A 162 -1.44 -15.50 4.56
CA VAL A 162 -0.81 -14.18 4.37
C VAL A 162 -1.47 -13.12 5.26
N THR A 163 -2.80 -13.14 5.42
CA THR A 163 -3.49 -12.22 6.33
C THR A 163 -2.99 -12.38 7.77
N TRP A 164 -2.95 -13.61 8.29
CA TRP A 164 -2.44 -13.85 9.65
C TRP A 164 -0.95 -13.54 9.78
N ALA A 165 -0.15 -13.86 8.76
CA ALA A 165 1.27 -13.53 8.70
C ALA A 165 1.54 -12.02 8.73
N LYS A 166 0.59 -11.19 8.28
CA LYS A 166 0.66 -9.73 8.40
C LYS A 166 0.15 -9.22 9.74
N VAL A 167 -1.02 -9.70 10.17
CA VAL A 167 -1.72 -9.19 11.36
C VAL A 167 -0.98 -9.52 12.65
N VAL A 168 -0.44 -10.74 12.78
CA VAL A 168 0.22 -11.18 14.02
C VAL A 168 1.47 -10.32 14.32
N PRO A 169 2.44 -10.13 13.40
CA PRO A 169 3.59 -9.28 13.68
C PRO A 169 3.22 -7.83 14.02
N ILE A 170 2.17 -7.27 13.40
CA ILE A 170 1.69 -5.93 13.72
C ILE A 170 1.17 -5.87 15.17
N LEU A 171 0.35 -6.83 15.58
CA LEU A 171 -0.16 -6.90 16.95
C LEU A 171 0.97 -7.09 17.97
N VAL A 172 1.92 -7.99 17.66
CA VAL A 172 3.10 -8.21 18.51
C VAL A 172 3.92 -6.92 18.64
N PHE A 173 4.16 -6.21 17.54
CA PHE A 173 4.86 -4.92 17.56
C PHE A 173 4.13 -3.89 18.43
N ILE A 174 2.80 -3.79 18.34
CA ILE A 174 2.00 -2.87 19.18
C ILE A 174 2.17 -3.23 20.65
N VAL A 175 2.07 -4.51 21.02
CA VAL A 175 2.26 -4.95 22.41
C VAL A 175 3.67 -4.62 22.91
N ILE A 176 4.70 -4.89 22.10
CA ILE A 176 6.09 -4.54 22.43
C ILE A 176 6.24 -3.03 22.62
N ALA A 177 5.68 -2.22 21.71
CA ALA A 177 5.76 -0.77 21.79
C ALA A 177 5.09 -0.21 23.05
N VAL A 178 3.95 -0.78 23.47
CA VAL A 178 3.26 -0.40 24.71
C VAL A 178 4.08 -0.78 25.95
N ILE A 179 4.66 -1.99 25.99
CA ILE A 179 5.45 -2.45 27.14
C ILE A 179 6.80 -1.72 27.22
N ALA A 180 7.43 -1.46 26.07
CA ALA A 180 8.72 -0.79 25.99
C ALA A 180 8.61 0.75 25.95
N PHE A 181 7.39 1.30 26.08
CA PHE A 181 7.16 2.74 26.03
C PHE A 181 7.89 3.46 27.17
N LYS A 182 8.68 4.46 26.82
CA LYS A 182 9.38 5.33 27.78
C LYS A 182 8.89 6.76 27.58
N ALA A 183 8.15 7.27 28.57
CA ALA A 183 7.57 8.60 28.52
C ALA A 183 8.63 9.69 28.31
N ASP A 184 9.79 9.59 28.97
CA ASP A 184 10.87 10.58 28.87
C ASP A 184 11.49 10.64 27.48
N VAL A 185 11.61 9.49 26.80
CA VAL A 185 12.12 9.43 25.42
C VAL A 185 11.09 10.02 24.45
N PHE A 186 9.80 9.73 24.69
CA PHE A 186 8.72 10.25 23.86
C PHE A 186 8.58 11.78 23.96
N THR A 187 8.61 12.33 25.18
CA THR A 187 8.52 13.78 25.40
C THR A 187 9.80 14.50 24.98
N GLY A 188 10.97 13.89 25.21
CA GLY A 188 12.25 14.40 24.71
C GLY A 188 12.32 14.49 23.19
N ASN A 189 11.70 13.54 22.48
CA ASN A 189 11.63 13.53 21.01
C ASN A 189 10.39 14.26 20.45
N PHE A 190 9.68 15.06 21.23
CA PHE A 190 8.42 15.66 20.77
C PHE A 190 8.62 16.56 19.54
N TRP A 191 9.69 17.37 19.54
CA TRP A 191 10.01 18.30 18.44
C TRP A 191 10.91 17.70 17.35
N GLY A 192 11.60 16.59 17.63
CA GLY A 192 12.60 16.00 16.73
C GLY A 192 13.84 16.89 16.52
N GLY A 193 14.78 16.41 15.70
CA GLY A 193 16.00 17.16 15.31
C GLY A 193 16.93 17.52 16.48
N ASP A 194 17.61 18.66 16.38
CA ASP A 194 18.58 19.16 17.39
C ASP A 194 17.93 19.65 18.71
N GLY A 195 16.64 19.36 18.94
CA GLY A 195 15.88 19.80 20.11
C GLY A 195 15.39 21.26 20.05
N ASN A 196 15.74 22.01 19.00
CA ASN A 196 15.27 23.38 18.79
C ASN A 196 13.96 23.41 18.01
N TYR A 197 12.98 24.14 18.53
CA TYR A 197 11.73 24.41 17.84
C TYR A 197 11.95 25.33 16.63
N SER A 198 11.71 24.80 15.44
CA SER A 198 11.72 25.59 14.20
C SER A 198 10.65 25.08 13.24
N TRP A 199 9.85 26.00 12.70
CA TRP A 199 8.87 25.70 11.65
C TRP A 199 9.51 25.08 10.41
N ALA A 200 10.73 25.51 10.06
CA ALA A 200 11.46 24.93 8.94
C ALA A 200 11.85 23.47 9.20
N SER A 201 12.28 23.16 10.43
CA SER A 201 12.61 21.78 10.83
C SER A 201 11.36 20.89 10.80
N LEU A 202 10.24 21.35 11.36
CA LEU A 202 8.99 20.60 11.33
C LEU A 202 8.48 20.35 9.90
N PHE A 203 8.66 21.33 9.00
CA PHE A 203 8.29 21.17 7.60
C PHE A 203 9.15 20.11 6.89
N GLU A 204 10.46 20.10 7.12
CA GLU A 204 11.35 19.08 6.54
C GLU A 204 11.08 17.68 7.12
N GLN A 205 10.85 17.57 8.44
CA GLN A 205 10.44 16.32 9.09
C GLN A 205 9.12 15.79 8.49
N ALA A 206 8.13 16.67 8.31
CA ALA A 206 6.86 16.31 7.71
C ALA A 206 7.04 15.89 6.25
N LYS A 207 7.85 16.60 5.48
CA LYS A 207 8.13 16.30 4.06
C LYS A 207 8.81 14.96 3.87
N GLY A 208 9.81 14.62 4.68
CA GLY A 208 10.48 13.32 4.63
C GLY A 208 9.49 12.17 4.85
N THR A 209 8.71 12.27 5.94
CA THR A 209 7.75 11.23 6.32
C THR A 209 6.50 11.17 5.42
N MET A 210 6.10 12.25 4.77
CA MET A 210 4.96 12.25 3.84
C MET A 210 5.20 11.34 2.62
N LEU A 211 6.42 11.27 2.09
CA LEU A 211 6.72 10.43 0.92
C LEU A 211 6.40 8.95 1.19
N ILE A 212 6.80 8.45 2.36
CA ILE A 212 6.49 7.07 2.73
C ILE A 212 5.03 6.88 3.15
N THR A 213 4.42 7.90 3.76
CA THR A 213 3.02 7.81 4.18
C THR A 213 2.10 7.69 2.96
N VAL A 214 2.33 8.46 1.90
CA VAL A 214 1.60 8.34 0.63
C VAL A 214 1.79 6.95 0.01
N PHE A 215 3.00 6.39 0.08
CA PHE A 215 3.26 5.03 -0.40
C PHE A 215 2.42 3.97 0.34
N VAL A 216 2.22 4.11 1.67
CA VAL A 216 1.40 3.19 2.46
C VAL A 216 -0.07 3.23 2.06
N PHE A 217 -0.53 4.36 1.54
CA PHE A 217 -1.89 4.55 1.08
C PHE A 217 -2.14 4.08 -0.36
N LEU A 218 -1.08 3.74 -1.08
CA LEU A 218 -1.17 3.18 -2.42
C LEU A 218 -1.89 1.83 -2.35
N GLY A 219 -2.94 1.66 -3.15
CA GLY A 219 -3.85 0.51 -3.09
C GLY A 219 -5.27 0.86 -2.67
N ILE A 220 -5.54 2.09 -2.21
CA ILE A 220 -6.92 2.57 -2.00
C ILE A 220 -7.71 2.56 -3.32
N GLU A 221 -7.05 2.70 -4.46
CA GLU A 221 -7.62 2.61 -5.79
C GLU A 221 -8.21 1.21 -6.06
N GLY A 222 -7.70 0.18 -5.39
CA GLY A 222 -8.26 -1.18 -5.43
C GLY A 222 -9.71 -1.23 -4.96
N ALA A 223 -10.15 -0.32 -4.09
CA ALA A 223 -11.55 -0.19 -3.69
C ALA A 223 -12.47 0.13 -4.89
N SER A 224 -12.00 0.94 -5.84
CA SER A 224 -12.74 1.24 -7.07
C SER A 224 -12.85 0.03 -8.00
N VAL A 225 -11.91 -0.91 -7.92
CA VAL A 225 -11.95 -2.16 -8.68
C VAL A 225 -12.93 -3.13 -8.02
N TYR A 226 -12.92 -3.21 -6.68
CA TYR A 226 -13.81 -4.10 -5.92
C TYR A 226 -15.27 -3.63 -5.92
N SER A 227 -15.55 -2.35 -6.18
CA SER A 227 -16.93 -1.82 -6.20
C SER A 227 -17.84 -2.51 -7.22
N ARG A 228 -17.30 -3.11 -8.29
CA ARG A 228 -18.08 -3.92 -9.25
C ARG A 228 -18.80 -5.10 -8.58
N PHE A 229 -18.21 -5.61 -7.49
CA PHE A 229 -18.74 -6.70 -6.68
C PHE A 229 -19.69 -6.20 -5.58
N ALA A 230 -19.99 -4.91 -5.48
CA ALA A 230 -20.92 -4.39 -4.48
C ALA A 230 -22.37 -4.75 -4.80
N ARG A 231 -23.06 -5.28 -3.79
CA ARG A 231 -24.50 -5.60 -3.81
C ARG A 231 -25.35 -4.36 -3.67
#